data_AF-A0A0Q5LNS1-F1
#
_entry.id   AF-A0A0Q5LNS1-F1
#
_cell.length_a   1.000
_cell.length_b   1.000
_cell.length_c   1.000
_cell.angle_alpha   90.00
_cell.angle_beta   90.00
_cell.angle_gamma   90.00
#
_symmetry.space_group_name_H-M   'P 1'
#
loop_
_entity.id
_entity.type
_entity.pdbx_description
1 polymer ?
#
loop_
_entity_poly.entity_id
_entity_poly.type
_entity_poly.pdbx_seq_one_letter_code
_entity_poly.pdbx_strand_id
1 'polypeptide(L)'
;MPTAAEDEAINRGIAADPDAMELTAELAMRLQPLRRPGRPKAEQTKVPMTMRVDADVLDAIKATGTGWQTRVNLVLREAVRRGKLVA
;
A
#
# COMPACT_ATOMS: atom_id res chain seq x y z
N MET A 1 1.38 -19.23 27.64
CA MET A 1 1.14 -18.09 28.55
C MET A 1 2.10 -18.24 29.70
N PRO A 2 2.72 -17.17 30.21
CA PRO A 2 3.58 -17.24 31.38
C PRO A 2 2.83 -17.87 32.57
N THR A 3 3.59 -18.48 33.47
CA THR A 3 3.08 -18.95 34.76
C THR A 3 2.96 -17.78 35.74
N ALA A 4 2.18 -17.95 36.81
CA ALA A 4 2.00 -16.89 37.82
C ALA A 4 3.32 -16.41 38.44
N ALA A 5 4.27 -17.33 38.66
CA ALA A 5 5.59 -16.98 39.19
C ALA A 5 6.44 -16.18 38.18
N GLU A 6 6.27 -16.44 36.88
CA GLU A 6 6.92 -15.70 35.82
C GLU A 6 6.27 -14.31 35.62
N ASP A 7 4.94 -14.20 35.71
CA ASP A 7 4.23 -12.92 35.68
C ASP A 7 4.67 -12.01 36.84
N GLU A 8 4.85 -12.56 38.05
CA GLU A 8 5.39 -11.80 39.17
C GLU A 8 6.82 -11.32 38.92
N ALA A 9 7.67 -12.15 38.32
CA ALA A 9 9.04 -11.76 37.99
C ALA A 9 9.07 -10.65 36.93
N ILE A 10 8.19 -10.71 35.94
CA ILE A 10 8.02 -9.67 34.92
C ILE A 10 7.56 -8.35 35.57
N ASN A 11 6.53 -8.38 36.41
CA ASN A 11 6.01 -7.19 37.09
C ASN A 11 7.05 -6.53 38.00
N ARG A 12 7.87 -7.32 38.70
CA ARG A 12 8.99 -6.76 39.50
C ARG A 12 10.02 -6.07 38.62
N GLY A 13 10.33 -6.63 37.46
CA GLY A 13 11.26 -6.02 36.51
C GLY A 13 10.74 -4.68 35.98
N ILE A 14 9.46 -4.62 35.63
CA ILE A 14 8.82 -3.38 35.17
C ILE A 14 8.82 -2.31 36.27
N ALA A 15 8.44 -2.68 37.50
CA ALA A 15 8.39 -1.74 38.62
C ALA A 15 9.78 -1.20 39.05
N ALA A 16 10.85 -1.96 38.77
CA ALA A 16 12.22 -1.55 39.09
C ALA A 16 12.85 -0.65 38.02
N ASP A 17 12.25 -0.55 36.82
CA ASP A 17 12.75 0.24 35.70
C ASP A 17 11.99 1.58 35.59
N PRO A 18 12.63 2.72 35.90
CA PRO A 18 11.98 4.03 35.83
C PRO A 18 11.59 4.47 34.41
N ASP A 19 12.22 3.90 33.39
CA ASP A 19 11.97 4.22 31.98
C ASP A 19 10.90 3.29 31.36
N ALA A 20 10.48 2.25 32.08
CA ALA A 20 9.47 1.34 31.60
C ALA A 20 8.09 2.01 31.56
N MET A 21 7.61 2.30 30.35
CA MET A 21 6.23 2.72 30.13
C MET A 21 5.31 1.51 29.99
N GLU A 22 4.51 1.25 31.02
CA GLU A 22 3.43 0.28 30.92
C GLU A 22 2.30 0.80 30.02
N LEU A 23 1.88 -0.03 29.06
CA LEU A 23 0.71 0.26 28.23
C LEU A 23 -0.57 0.00 29.03
N THR A 24 -0.89 0.93 29.94
CA THR A 24 -2.11 0.87 30.75
C THR A 24 -3.35 0.92 29.85
N ALA A 25 -4.48 0.43 30.35
CA ALA A 25 -5.75 0.51 29.62
C ALA A 25 -6.11 1.95 29.23
N GLU A 26 -5.84 2.92 30.12
CA GLU A 26 -6.07 4.34 29.84
C GLU A 26 -5.13 4.86 28.73
N LEU A 27 -3.85 4.51 28.77
CA LEU A 27 -2.89 4.90 27.74
C LEU A 27 -3.25 4.26 26.39
N ALA A 28 -3.63 2.99 26.40
CA ALA A 28 -4.09 2.26 25.21
C ALA A 28 -5.34 2.89 24.59
N MET A 29 -6.29 3.37 25.40
CA MET A 29 -7.46 4.11 24.90
C MET A 29 -7.11 5.48 24.30
N ARG A 30 -6.04 6.11 24.80
CA ARG A 30 -5.56 7.42 24.31
C ARG A 30 -4.66 7.31 23.09
N LEU A 31 -4.09 6.13 22.81
CA LEU A 31 -3.40 5.84 21.55
C LEU A 31 -4.44 5.74 20.41
N GLN A 32 -4.66 6.86 19.71
CA GLN A 32 -5.37 6.83 18.44
C GLN A 32 -4.62 5.91 17.46
N PRO A 33 -5.30 5.03 16.71
CA PRO A 33 -4.64 4.22 15.71
C PRO A 33 -3.98 5.15 14.69
N LEU A 34 -2.65 5.09 14.61
CA LEU A 34 -1.80 5.73 13.59
C LEU A 34 -2.05 5.14 12.19
N ARG A 35 -3.28 4.74 11.88
CA ARG A 35 -3.72 4.47 10.51
C ARG A 35 -3.72 5.80 9.79
N ARG A 36 -2.55 6.18 9.27
CA ARG A 36 -2.45 7.13 8.16
C ARG A 36 -3.48 6.65 7.15
N PRO A 37 -4.51 7.45 6.82
CA PRO A 37 -5.44 7.04 5.79
C PRO A 37 -4.59 6.76 4.56
N GLY A 38 -4.64 5.51 4.08
CA GLY A 38 -4.06 5.15 2.81
C GLY A 38 -4.65 6.04 1.72
N ARG A 39 -4.09 5.97 0.50
CA ARG A 39 -4.71 6.65 -0.64
C ARG A 39 -6.22 6.34 -0.66
N PRO A 40 -7.10 7.36 -0.78
CA PRO A 40 -8.53 7.14 -0.86
C PRO A 40 -8.85 6.06 -1.90
N LYS A 41 -9.76 5.16 -1.57
CA LYS A 41 -10.18 4.10 -2.49
C LYS A 41 -10.72 4.77 -3.76
N ALA A 42 -10.13 4.47 -4.91
CA ALA A 42 -10.62 4.99 -6.17
C ALA A 42 -11.93 4.27 -6.53
N GLU A 43 -12.98 5.04 -6.87
CA GLU A 43 -14.25 4.52 -7.38
C GLU A 43 -14.05 3.57 -8.56
N GLN A 44 -13.11 3.90 -9.44
CA GLN A 44 -12.70 3.03 -10.56
C GLN A 44 -11.19 2.84 -10.52
N THR A 45 -10.77 1.60 -10.29
CA THR A 45 -9.35 1.23 -10.29
C THR A 45 -8.94 0.78 -11.69
N LYS A 46 -7.70 1.09 -12.08
CA LYS A 46 -7.13 0.54 -13.32
C LYS A 46 -7.05 -0.98 -13.20
N VAL A 47 -7.55 -1.69 -14.20
CA VAL A 47 -7.48 -3.16 -14.26
C VAL A 47 -6.15 -3.56 -14.92
N PRO A 48 -5.43 -4.57 -14.41
CA PRO A 48 -4.24 -5.09 -15.06
C PRO A 48 -4.57 -5.66 -16.44
N MET A 49 -3.73 -5.36 -17.42
CA MET A 49 -3.83 -5.82 -18.81
C MET A 49 -2.66 -6.76 -19.10
N THR A 50 -2.95 -8.01 -19.47
CA THR A 50 -1.95 -8.97 -19.92
C THR A 50 -2.08 -9.17 -21.42
N MET A 51 -1.09 -8.73 -22.19
CA MET A 51 -1.03 -8.93 -23.63
C MET A 51 0.43 -9.04 -24.09
N ARG A 52 0.66 -9.68 -25.24
CA ARG A 52 1.94 -9.63 -25.94
C ARG A 52 1.97 -8.42 -26.87
N VAL A 53 3.13 -7.79 -26.94
CA VAL A 53 3.43 -6.65 -27.84
C VAL A 53 4.76 -6.97 -28.48
N ASP A 54 4.92 -6.58 -29.74
CA ASP A 54 6.20 -6.75 -30.45
C ASP A 54 7.33 -6.03 -29.70
N ALA A 55 8.51 -6.64 -29.71
CA ALA A 55 9.64 -6.20 -28.89
C ALA A 55 10.12 -4.79 -29.26
N ASP A 56 10.21 -4.51 -30.56
CA ASP A 56 10.60 -3.22 -31.12
C ASP A 56 9.61 -2.11 -30.74
N VAL A 57 8.31 -2.40 -30.76
CA VAL A 57 7.26 -1.46 -30.34
C VAL A 57 7.38 -1.17 -28.85
N LEU A 58 7.59 -2.18 -28.01
CA LEU A 58 7.76 -2.00 -26.58
C LEU A 58 9.00 -1.17 -26.25
N ASP A 59 10.10 -1.41 -26.95
CA ASP A 59 11.37 -0.69 -26.77
C ASP A 59 11.22 0.78 -27.18
N ALA A 60 10.59 1.05 -28.33
CA ALA A 60 10.28 2.41 -28.76
C ALA A 60 9.40 3.15 -27.76
N ILE A 61 8.39 2.49 -27.19
CA ILE A 61 7.53 3.06 -26.15
C ILE A 61 8.33 3.39 -24.89
N LYS A 62 9.18 2.46 -24.40
CA LYS A 62 9.99 2.68 -23.19
C LYS A 62 11.03 3.78 -23.39
N ALA A 63 11.59 3.91 -24.58
CA ALA A 63 12.54 4.96 -24.93
C ALA A 63 11.94 6.38 -24.77
N THR A 64 10.61 6.52 -24.77
CA THR A 64 9.95 7.81 -24.46
C THR A 64 10.13 8.26 -23.00
N GLY A 65 10.73 7.43 -22.15
CA GLY A 65 11.09 7.75 -20.77
C GLY A 65 9.94 7.57 -19.77
N THR A 66 10.07 8.21 -18.60
CA THR A 66 9.11 8.10 -17.50
C THR A 66 7.68 8.43 -17.96
N GLY A 67 6.71 7.66 -17.45
CA GLY A 67 5.29 7.85 -17.79
C GLY A 67 4.85 7.23 -19.12
N TRP A 68 5.68 6.40 -19.77
CA TRP A 68 5.30 5.73 -21.01
C TRP A 68 4.01 4.91 -20.88
N GLN A 69 3.78 4.25 -19.75
CA GLN A 69 2.54 3.51 -19.49
C GLN A 69 1.31 4.42 -19.47
N THR A 70 1.44 5.63 -18.91
CA THR A 70 0.37 6.63 -18.93
C THR A 70 0.09 7.10 -20.36
N ARG A 71 1.14 7.33 -21.17
CA ARG A 71 1.00 7.69 -22.59
C ARG A 71 0.32 6.59 -23.39
N VAL A 72 0.72 5.32 -23.21
CA VAL A 72 0.06 4.17 -23.85
C VAL A 72 -1.43 4.12 -23.49
N ASN A 73 -1.76 4.26 -22.21
CA ASN A 73 -3.16 4.28 -21.78
C ASN A 73 -3.96 5.44 -22.39
N LEU A 74 -3.36 6.61 -22.61
CA LEU A 74 -4.01 7.72 -23.33
C LEU A 74 -4.29 7.37 -24.78
N VAL A 75 -3.33 6.74 -25.47
CA VAL A 75 -3.50 6.28 -26.85
C VAL A 75 -4.62 5.24 -26.95
N LEU A 76 -4.68 4.27 -26.03
CA LEU A 76 -5.75 3.28 -25.99
C LEU A 76 -7.13 3.93 -25.79
N ARG A 77 -7.23 4.90 -24.87
CA ARG A 77 -8.48 5.68 -24.67
C ARG A 77 -8.89 6.44 -25.92
N GLU A 78 -7.94 7.07 -26.60
CA GLU A 78 -8.18 7.78 -27.86
C GLU A 78 -8.67 6.82 -28.96
N ALA A 79 -8.01 5.67 -29.09
CA ALA A 79 -8.35 4.67 -30.09
C ALA A 79 -9.78 4.13 -29.88
N VAL A 80 -10.18 3.87 -28.64
CA VAL A 80 -11.56 3.49 -28.30
C VAL A 80 -12.54 4.62 -28.64
N ARG A 81 -12.24 5.88 -28.25
CA ARG A 81 -13.12 7.02 -28.53
C ARG A 81 -13.32 7.25 -30.04
N ARG A 82 -12.29 6.97 -30.83
CA ARG A 82 -12.31 7.06 -32.30
C ARG A 82 -12.86 5.82 -32.99
N GLY A 83 -13.30 4.79 -32.25
CA GLY A 83 -13.82 3.55 -32.83
C GLY A 83 -12.77 2.68 -33.50
N LYS A 84 -11.47 2.91 -33.30
CA LYS A 84 -10.39 2.11 -33.93
C LYS A 84 -10.25 0.70 -33.35
N LEU A 85 -10.82 0.47 -32.18
CA LEU A 85 -10.76 -0.79 -31.43
C LEU A 85 -12.17 -1.37 -31.19
N VAL A 86 -13.19 -0.80 -31.82
CA VAL A 86 -14.56 -1.30 -31.77
C VAL A 86 -14.82 -2.00 -33.09
N ALA A 87 -15.25 -3.26 -33.02
CA ALA A 87 -15.64 -4.05 -34.19
C ALA A 87 -16.91 -3.51 -34.84
#